data_AF-A0AAY5K410-F1
#
_entry.id   AF-A0AAY5K410-F1
#
_cell.length_a   1.000
_cell.length_b   1.000
_cell.length_c   1.000
_cell.angle_alpha   90.00
_cell.angle_beta   90.00
_cell.angle_gamma   90.00
#
_symmetry.space_group_name_H-M   'P 1'
#
loop_
_entity.id
_entity.type
_entity.pdbx_description
1 polymer ?
#
loop_
_entity_poly.entity_id
_entity_poly.type
_entity_poly.pdbx_seq_one_letter_code
_entity_poly.pdbx_strand_id
1 'polypeptide(L)'
;MVSQSSSVGNTIMGKTADLKAVQKKTIDTLHKEGKTQKLIAKEAGCSQSSVSKHINREAKGGKRCGRKKCTSNRDNRTLERIVKQNPFKNVGEIHKEWTAAGVSASRTTTHRRMQDMGFSCRIPYVKPLLNKTQRQKRLAWAKDKKDWTAAELCSLMKVHFAFPLEIKVPESGGREERNRIHVA
;
A
#
# COMPACT_ATOMS: atom_id res chain seq x y z
N MET A 1 -50.80 34.80 -25.40
CA MET A 1 -49.95 34.19 -24.35
C MET A 1 -48.91 33.34 -25.05
N VAL A 2 -47.69 33.87 -25.22
CA VAL A 2 -46.61 33.19 -25.95
C VAL A 2 -45.67 32.59 -24.90
N SER A 3 -45.77 31.29 -24.69
CA SER A 3 -44.92 30.57 -23.74
C SER A 3 -43.51 30.45 -24.30
N GLN A 4 -42.58 31.17 -23.67
CA GLN A 4 -41.15 31.06 -23.93
C GLN A 4 -40.63 29.72 -23.39
N SER A 5 -40.28 28.78 -24.27
CA SER A 5 -39.48 27.62 -23.90
C SER A 5 -38.00 28.03 -23.94
N SER A 6 -37.43 28.30 -22.76
CA SER A 6 -36.01 28.57 -22.59
C SER A 6 -35.20 27.30 -22.87
N SER A 7 -34.59 27.27 -24.06
CA SER A 7 -33.56 26.30 -24.44
C SER A 7 -32.34 26.52 -23.56
N VAL A 8 -32.21 25.73 -22.48
CA VAL A 8 -30.98 25.66 -21.68
C VAL A 8 -29.85 25.18 -22.58
N GLY A 9 -28.96 26.13 -22.91
CA GLY A 9 -27.80 25.92 -23.76
C GLY A 9 -26.89 24.83 -23.21
N ASN A 10 -26.51 23.91 -24.07
CA ASN A 10 -25.51 22.88 -23.77
C ASN A 10 -24.12 23.53 -23.72
N THR A 11 -23.55 23.62 -22.52
CA THR A 11 -22.18 24.05 -22.26
C THR A 11 -21.17 23.15 -23.01
N ILE A 12 -20.44 23.73 -23.95
CA ILE A 12 -19.32 23.10 -24.65
C ILE A 12 -18.04 23.48 -23.90
N MET A 13 -17.56 22.59 -23.01
CA MET A 13 -16.17 22.50 -22.54
C MET A 13 -16.02 21.14 -21.81
N GLY A 14 -15.12 20.27 -22.29
CA GLY A 14 -14.85 18.93 -21.74
C GLY A 14 -16.09 18.02 -21.65
N LYS A 15 -16.51 17.42 -22.77
CA LYS A 15 -17.80 16.69 -22.88
C LYS A 15 -17.89 15.47 -21.95
N THR A 16 -18.52 15.68 -20.80
CA THR A 16 -19.45 14.78 -20.08
C THR A 16 -18.95 14.25 -18.74
N ALA A 17 -19.65 14.66 -17.66
CA ALA A 17 -19.61 13.99 -16.37
C ALA A 17 -20.14 12.55 -16.48
N ASP A 18 -19.56 11.61 -15.73
CA ASP A 18 -20.03 10.22 -15.70
C ASP A 18 -21.54 10.16 -15.35
N LEU A 19 -22.29 9.23 -15.96
CA LEU A 19 -23.71 9.00 -15.65
C LEU A 19 -23.88 8.81 -14.13
N LYS A 20 -24.83 9.55 -13.55
CA LYS A 20 -25.15 9.40 -12.12
C LYS A 20 -25.69 8.00 -11.84
N ALA A 21 -25.49 7.50 -10.62
CA ALA A 21 -25.95 6.17 -10.23
C ALA A 21 -27.47 5.97 -10.45
N VAL A 22 -28.27 7.01 -10.23
CA VAL A 22 -29.72 7.01 -10.49
C VAL A 22 -30.01 6.81 -11.98
N GLN A 23 -29.34 7.56 -12.85
CA GLN A 23 -29.53 7.46 -14.31
C GLN A 23 -29.13 6.08 -14.84
N LYS A 24 -28.04 5.49 -14.33
CA LYS A 24 -27.63 4.12 -14.69
C LYS A 24 -28.72 3.10 -14.34
N LYS A 25 -29.28 3.18 -13.13
CA LYS A 25 -30.39 2.30 -12.72
C LYS A 25 -31.63 2.47 -13.61
N THR A 26 -32.04 3.70 -13.91
CA THR A 26 -33.17 3.97 -14.81
C THR A 26 -32.93 3.38 -16.20
N ILE A 27 -31.71 3.53 -16.73
CA ILE A 27 -31.31 2.91 -18.01
C ILE A 27 -31.40 1.39 -17.94
N ASP A 28 -30.87 0.77 -16.89
CA ASP A 28 -30.86 -0.69 -16.74
C ASP A 28 -32.28 -1.26 -16.62
N THR A 29 -33.18 -0.60 -15.88
CA THR A 29 -34.58 -1.03 -15.73
C THR A 29 -35.34 -0.91 -17.05
N LEU A 30 -35.31 0.26 -17.70
CA LEU A 30 -36.06 0.48 -18.95
C LEU A 30 -35.50 -0.31 -20.13
N HIS A 31 -34.21 -0.62 -20.11
CA HIS A 31 -33.59 -1.51 -21.09
C HIS A 31 -34.07 -2.96 -20.93
N LYS A 32 -34.22 -3.44 -19.69
CA LYS A 32 -34.81 -4.77 -19.41
C LYS A 32 -36.27 -4.87 -19.83
N GLU A 33 -37.03 -3.77 -19.75
CA GLU A 33 -38.41 -3.66 -20.24
C GLU A 33 -38.51 -3.59 -21.78
N GLY A 34 -37.40 -3.58 -22.51
CA GLY A 34 -37.38 -3.55 -23.98
C GLY A 34 -37.74 -2.19 -24.60
N LYS A 35 -37.67 -1.10 -23.84
CA LYS A 35 -37.96 0.26 -24.36
C LYS A 35 -36.88 0.71 -25.35
N THR A 36 -37.26 1.57 -26.30
CA THR A 36 -36.32 2.13 -27.26
C THR A 36 -35.34 3.10 -26.57
N GLN A 37 -34.07 3.10 -27.01
CA GLN A 37 -33.01 3.93 -26.40
C GLN A 37 -33.32 5.44 -26.42
N LYS A 38 -34.14 5.90 -27.36
CA LYS A 38 -34.58 7.31 -27.46
C LYS A 38 -35.51 7.69 -26.29
N LEU A 39 -36.41 6.79 -25.89
CA LEU A 39 -37.28 7.01 -24.74
C LEU A 39 -36.49 6.94 -23.43
N ILE A 40 -35.57 5.97 -23.33
CA ILE A 40 -34.68 5.82 -22.17
C ILE A 40 -33.83 7.08 -21.97
N ALA A 41 -33.29 7.66 -23.04
CA ALA A 41 -32.50 8.89 -22.98
C ALA A 41 -33.31 10.09 -22.45
N LYS A 42 -34.56 10.22 -22.91
CA LYS A 42 -35.47 11.28 -22.46
C LYS A 42 -35.81 11.12 -20.97
N GLU A 43 -36.15 9.90 -20.55
CA GLU A 43 -36.53 9.59 -19.17
C GLU A 43 -35.35 9.71 -18.19
N ALA A 44 -34.17 9.22 -18.59
CA ALA A 44 -32.95 9.33 -17.79
C ALA A 44 -32.30 10.72 -17.83
N GLY A 45 -32.82 11.66 -18.63
CA GLY A 45 -32.26 13.01 -18.79
C GLY A 45 -30.80 13.00 -19.29
N CYS A 46 -30.47 12.10 -20.22
CA CYS A 46 -29.12 11.95 -20.77
C CYS A 46 -29.14 11.81 -22.29
N SER A 47 -27.98 11.86 -22.95
CA SER A 47 -27.91 11.68 -24.40
C SER A 47 -28.14 10.22 -24.78
N GLN A 48 -28.77 9.97 -25.94
CA GLN A 48 -28.94 8.61 -26.46
C GLN A 48 -27.60 7.88 -26.66
N SER A 49 -26.54 8.61 -27.01
CA SER A 49 -25.18 8.08 -27.09
C SER A 49 -24.63 7.60 -25.74
N SER A 50 -25.04 8.20 -24.63
CA SER A 50 -24.65 7.77 -23.27
C SER A 50 -25.35 6.47 -22.89
N VAL A 51 -26.64 6.34 -23.20
CA VAL A 51 -27.43 5.10 -23.01
C VAL A 51 -26.80 3.95 -23.80
N SER A 52 -26.52 4.15 -25.09
CA SER A 52 -25.88 3.15 -25.94
C SER A 52 -24.49 2.74 -25.41
N LYS A 53 -23.66 3.70 -24.99
CA LYS A 53 -22.34 3.41 -24.39
C LYS A 53 -22.44 2.63 -23.09
N HIS A 54 -23.44 2.90 -22.24
CA HIS A 54 -23.65 2.19 -20.98
C HIS A 54 -24.03 0.73 -21.22
N ILE A 55 -25.06 0.49 -22.04
CA ILE A 55 -25.51 -0.86 -22.42
C ILE A 55 -24.37 -1.67 -23.04
N ASN A 56 -23.65 -1.08 -24.00
CA ASN A 56 -22.55 -1.75 -24.69
C ASN A 56 -21.29 -1.94 -23.84
N ARG A 57 -21.08 -1.11 -22.80
CA ARG A 57 -19.94 -1.23 -21.89
C ARG A 57 -20.13 -2.39 -20.92
N GLU A 58 -21.33 -2.54 -20.36
CA GLU A 58 -21.68 -3.69 -19.52
C GLU A 58 -21.53 -5.00 -20.31
N ALA A 59 -22.05 -5.05 -21.55
CA ALA A 59 -21.92 -6.22 -22.41
C ALA A 59 -20.46 -6.60 -22.75
N LYS A 60 -19.56 -5.61 -22.84
CA LYS A 60 -18.14 -5.83 -23.20
C LYS A 60 -17.21 -6.04 -22.01
N GLY A 61 -17.69 -5.94 -20.76
CA GLY A 61 -16.97 -6.35 -19.54
C GLY A 61 -15.61 -5.67 -19.28
N GLY A 62 -15.28 -4.60 -20.00
CA GLY A 62 -13.94 -4.00 -19.97
C GLY A 62 -13.71 -3.14 -18.73
N LYS A 63 -12.92 -3.63 -17.76
CA LYS A 63 -12.42 -2.80 -16.66
C LYS A 63 -11.51 -1.71 -17.22
N ARG A 64 -11.64 -0.48 -16.70
CA ARG A 64 -10.71 0.61 -17.02
C ARG A 64 -9.32 0.20 -16.53
N CYS A 65 -8.41 -0.11 -17.45
CA CYS A 65 -7.01 -0.32 -17.11
C CYS A 65 -6.34 1.05 -16.92
N GLY A 66 -5.64 1.22 -15.81
CA GLY A 66 -4.81 2.40 -15.59
C GLY A 66 -3.61 2.43 -16.54
N ARG A 67 -2.80 3.50 -16.42
CA ARG A 67 -1.53 3.58 -17.15
C ARG A 67 -0.65 2.37 -16.83
N LYS A 68 -0.05 1.78 -17.86
CA LYS A 68 0.90 0.68 -17.70
C LYS A 68 2.05 1.08 -16.78
N LYS A 69 2.52 0.14 -15.96
CA LYS A 69 3.66 0.32 -15.07
C LYS A 69 4.94 0.48 -15.92
N CYS A 70 5.86 1.33 -15.47
CA CYS A 70 7.18 1.49 -16.10
C CYS A 70 8.11 0.29 -15.85
N THR A 71 7.79 -0.56 -14.87
CA THR A 71 8.62 -1.71 -14.49
C THR A 71 7.99 -3.01 -15.00
N SER A 72 8.84 -3.91 -15.48
CA SER A 72 8.48 -5.28 -15.86
C SER A 72 8.48 -6.22 -14.65
N ASN A 73 7.86 -7.39 -14.80
CA ASN A 73 7.94 -8.46 -13.81
C ASN A 73 9.38 -8.94 -13.59
N ARG A 74 10.22 -8.90 -14.64
CA ARG A 74 11.65 -9.23 -14.53
C ARG A 74 12.37 -8.23 -13.62
N ASP A 75 12.10 -6.95 -13.78
CA ASP A 75 12.70 -5.88 -12.98
C ASP A 75 12.33 -6.01 -11.50
N ASN A 76 11.07 -6.35 -11.23
CA ASN A 76 10.58 -6.57 -9.87
C ASN A 76 11.27 -7.80 -9.21
N ARG A 77 11.48 -8.90 -9.95
CA ARG A 77 12.23 -10.07 -9.45
C ARG A 77 13.69 -9.74 -9.14
N THR A 78 14.32 -8.91 -9.99
CA THR A 78 15.68 -8.43 -9.74
C THR A 78 15.74 -7.58 -8.47
N LEU A 79 14.76 -6.69 -8.28
CA LEU A 79 14.63 -5.88 -7.07
C LEU A 79 14.45 -6.75 -5.83
N GLU A 80 13.54 -7.73 -5.88
CA GLU A 80 13.29 -8.67 -4.79
C GLU A 80 14.57 -9.41 -4.37
N ARG A 81 15.36 -9.86 -5.34
CA ARG A 81 16.65 -10.51 -5.09
C ARG A 81 17.63 -9.56 -4.40
N ILE A 82 17.78 -8.32 -4.87
CA ILE A 82 18.68 -7.33 -4.26
C ILE A 82 18.31 -7.10 -2.79
N VAL A 83 17.02 -6.97 -2.51
CA VAL A 83 16.49 -6.71 -1.16
C VAL A 83 16.73 -7.90 -0.24
N LYS A 84 16.47 -9.13 -0.70
CA LYS A 84 16.66 -10.35 0.08
C LYS A 84 18.12 -10.65 0.38
N GLN A 85 19.04 -10.28 -0.51
CA GLN A 85 20.48 -10.47 -0.30
C GLN A 85 21.00 -9.67 0.90
N ASN A 86 20.53 -8.43 1.09
CA ASN A 86 20.95 -7.57 2.19
C ASN A 86 19.79 -6.73 2.74
N PRO A 87 19.02 -7.24 3.72
CA PRO A 87 17.87 -6.53 4.30
C PRO A 87 18.24 -5.22 5.02
N PHE A 88 19.50 -5.02 5.39
CA PHE A 88 19.93 -3.83 6.11
C PHE A 88 20.32 -2.64 5.21
N LYS A 89 20.26 -2.79 3.88
CA LYS A 89 20.57 -1.70 2.94
C LYS A 89 19.50 -0.61 2.95
N ASN A 90 19.92 0.62 2.68
CA ASN A 90 19.00 1.75 2.50
C ASN A 90 18.29 1.66 1.13
N VAL A 91 17.08 2.20 1.04
CA VAL A 91 16.35 2.41 -0.23
C VAL A 91 17.25 3.05 -1.30
N GLY A 92 18.08 4.02 -0.90
CA GLY A 92 18.99 4.70 -1.84
C GLY A 92 20.06 3.79 -2.44
N GLU A 93 20.62 2.87 -1.64
CA GLU A 93 21.62 1.91 -2.10
C GLU A 93 20.98 0.84 -2.98
N ILE A 94 19.82 0.34 -2.56
CA ILE A 94 19.01 -0.61 -3.34
C ILE A 94 18.62 0.00 -4.69
N HIS A 95 18.24 1.28 -4.72
CA HIS A 95 17.93 1.99 -5.97
C HIS A 95 19.16 2.07 -6.89
N LYS A 96 20.34 2.41 -6.36
CA LYS A 96 21.59 2.44 -7.15
C LYS A 96 21.92 1.09 -7.75
N GLU A 97 21.82 0.00 -6.97
CA GLU A 97 22.05 -1.37 -7.44
C GLU A 97 21.02 -1.80 -8.49
N TRP A 98 19.75 -1.42 -8.29
CA TRP A 98 18.69 -1.73 -9.24
C TRP A 98 18.83 -0.96 -10.56
N THR A 99 19.33 0.28 -10.48
CA THR A 99 19.67 1.09 -11.65
C THR A 99 20.89 0.52 -12.38
N ALA A 100 21.92 0.08 -11.63
CA ALA A 100 23.08 -0.61 -12.19
C ALA A 100 22.72 -1.93 -12.88
N ALA A 101 21.62 -2.58 -12.45
CA ALA A 101 21.06 -3.75 -13.11
C ALA A 101 20.26 -3.42 -14.41
N GLY A 102 20.23 -2.15 -14.84
CA GLY A 102 19.66 -1.70 -16.11
C GLY A 102 18.23 -1.16 -16.03
N VAL A 103 17.67 -0.98 -14.84
CA VAL A 103 16.28 -0.48 -14.67
C VAL A 103 16.28 1.04 -14.51
N SER A 104 15.70 1.74 -15.48
CA SER A 104 15.49 3.19 -15.39
C SER A 104 14.21 3.51 -14.61
N ALA A 105 14.35 3.70 -13.30
CA ALA A 105 13.26 4.07 -12.41
C ALA A 105 13.72 5.06 -11.35
N SER A 106 12.79 5.89 -10.85
CA SER A 106 13.08 6.82 -9.75
C SER A 106 13.16 6.09 -8.41
N ARG A 107 13.89 6.68 -7.45
CA ARG A 107 13.98 6.19 -6.06
C ARG A 107 12.60 5.96 -5.43
N THR A 108 11.65 6.87 -5.66
CA THR A 108 10.27 6.75 -5.18
C THR A 108 9.56 5.54 -5.79
N THR A 109 9.82 5.25 -7.07
CA THR A 109 9.26 4.07 -7.73
C THR A 109 9.82 2.78 -7.14
N THR A 110 11.12 2.73 -6.85
CA THR A 110 11.75 1.61 -6.15
C THR A 110 11.07 1.37 -4.81
N HIS A 111 10.94 2.40 -3.99
CA HIS A 111 10.29 2.29 -2.68
C HIS A 111 8.85 1.77 -2.76
N ARG A 112 8.04 2.32 -3.67
CA ARG A 112 6.66 1.84 -3.88
C ARG A 112 6.62 0.38 -4.34
N ARG A 113 7.53 -0.04 -5.22
CA ARG A 113 7.60 -1.45 -5.65
C ARG A 113 7.99 -2.38 -4.52
N MET A 114 8.87 -1.92 -3.65
CA MET A 114 9.22 -2.67 -2.45
C MET A 114 8.02 -2.85 -1.52
N GLN A 115 7.24 -1.79 -1.30
CA GLN A 115 6.01 -1.86 -0.53
C GLN A 115 4.94 -2.77 -1.18
N ASP A 116 4.77 -2.69 -2.50
CA ASP A 116 3.87 -3.58 -3.26
C ASP A 116 4.21 -5.07 -3.05
N MET A 117 5.50 -5.38 -2.82
CA MET A 117 6.00 -6.73 -2.55
C MET A 117 5.98 -7.10 -1.06
N GLY A 118 5.53 -6.20 -0.17
CA GLY A 118 5.45 -6.43 1.28
C GLY A 118 6.71 -6.05 2.07
N PHE A 119 7.70 -5.41 1.45
CA PHE A 119 8.90 -4.93 2.15
C PHE A 119 8.62 -3.58 2.82
N SER A 120 9.01 -3.44 4.10
CA SER A 120 8.72 -2.25 4.90
C SER A 120 9.97 -1.65 5.53
N CYS A 121 10.10 -0.32 5.58
CA CYS A 121 11.23 0.31 6.25
C CYS A 121 11.08 0.25 7.78
N ARG A 122 12.04 -0.35 8.49
CA ARG A 122 12.11 -0.38 9.95
C ARG A 122 13.53 -0.22 10.49
N ILE A 123 13.62 0.49 11.61
CA ILE A 123 14.84 0.62 12.40
C ILE A 123 15.01 -0.66 13.23
N PRO A 124 16.13 -1.40 13.11
CA PRO A 124 16.37 -2.58 13.92
C PRO A 124 16.59 -2.21 15.39
N TYR A 125 16.10 -3.05 16.31
CA TYR A 125 16.36 -2.85 17.73
C TYR A 125 17.81 -3.20 18.05
N VAL A 126 18.55 -2.26 18.63
CA VAL A 126 19.96 -2.45 19.00
C VAL A 126 20.03 -3.24 20.31
N LYS A 127 20.70 -4.39 20.29
CA LYS A 127 20.97 -5.21 21.48
C LYS A 127 22.46 -5.18 21.80
N PRO A 128 22.86 -5.25 23.07
CA PRO A 128 24.27 -5.43 23.42
C PRO A 128 24.79 -6.74 22.82
N LEU A 129 26.00 -6.71 22.27
CA LEU A 129 26.61 -7.88 21.68
C LEU A 129 26.99 -8.88 22.77
N LEU A 130 26.42 -10.08 22.72
CA LEU A 130 26.75 -11.16 23.65
C LEU A 130 27.91 -12.00 23.11
N ASN A 131 28.91 -12.23 23.96
CA ASN A 131 29.98 -13.18 23.65
C ASN A 131 29.44 -14.64 23.70
N LYS A 132 30.21 -15.60 23.17
CA LYS A 132 29.79 -17.01 23.06
C LYS A 132 29.48 -17.61 24.43
N THR A 133 30.33 -17.36 25.42
CA THR A 133 30.20 -17.86 26.80
C THR A 133 28.93 -17.33 27.49
N GLN A 134 28.65 -16.04 27.34
CA GLN A 134 27.45 -15.39 27.87
C GLN A 134 26.18 -16.01 27.27
N ARG A 135 26.16 -16.27 25.95
CA ARG A 135 25.02 -16.95 25.29
C ARG A 135 24.79 -18.34 25.87
N GLN A 136 25.85 -19.13 26.06
CA GLN A 136 25.75 -20.47 26.65
C GLN A 136 25.22 -20.43 28.08
N LYS A 137 25.77 -19.56 28.93
CA LYS A 137 25.30 -19.39 30.33
C LYS A 137 23.84 -18.97 30.39
N ARG A 138 23.43 -17.99 29.58
CA ARG A 138 22.04 -17.52 29.50
C ARG A 138 21.10 -18.63 29.02
N LEU A 139 21.51 -19.41 28.02
CA LEU A 139 20.71 -20.52 27.50
C LEU A 139 20.56 -21.65 28.54
N ALA A 140 21.65 -22.03 29.20
CA ALA A 140 21.63 -23.04 30.26
C ALA A 140 20.72 -22.61 31.41
N TRP A 141 20.84 -21.35 31.86
CA TRP A 141 19.98 -20.79 32.88
C TRP A 141 18.50 -20.79 32.46
N ALA A 142 18.18 -20.35 31.23
CA ALA A 142 16.80 -20.34 30.73
C ALA A 142 16.20 -21.75 30.59
N LYS A 143 17.01 -22.75 30.23
CA LYS A 143 16.56 -24.15 30.16
C LYS A 143 16.28 -24.74 31.54
N ASP A 144 17.16 -24.49 32.51
CA ASP A 144 17.03 -24.97 33.89
C ASP A 144 15.81 -24.37 34.60
N LYS A 145 15.46 -23.12 34.27
CA LYS A 145 14.34 -22.37 34.87
C LYS A 145 13.06 -22.42 34.01
N LYS A 146 13.01 -23.26 32.97
CA LYS A 146 11.90 -23.29 32.00
C LYS A 146 10.56 -23.65 32.65
N ASP A 147 10.58 -24.57 33.59
CA ASP A 147 9.38 -25.14 34.22
C ASP A 147 9.06 -24.48 35.58
N TRP A 148 9.73 -23.38 35.92
CA TRP A 148 9.48 -22.64 37.15
C TRP A 148 8.11 -21.98 37.15
N THR A 149 7.45 -22.04 38.30
CA THR A 149 6.17 -21.37 38.55
C THR A 149 6.37 -19.87 38.82
N ALA A 150 5.31 -19.08 38.63
CA ALA A 150 5.37 -17.63 38.87
C ALA A 150 5.80 -17.25 40.31
N ALA A 151 5.51 -18.11 41.30
CA ALA A 151 5.93 -17.91 42.69
C ALA A 151 7.45 -18.07 42.87
N GLU A 152 8.05 -19.06 42.21
CA GLU A 152 9.49 -19.33 42.23
C GLU A 152 10.26 -18.22 41.50
N LEU A 153 9.72 -17.74 40.37
CA LEU A 153 10.25 -16.57 39.66
C LEU A 153 10.18 -15.29 40.51
N CYS A 154 9.07 -15.06 41.21
CA CYS A 154 8.89 -13.88 42.07
C CYS A 154 9.86 -13.89 43.26
N SER A 155 10.16 -15.07 43.82
CA SER A 155 11.15 -15.22 44.88
C SER A 155 12.56 -14.84 44.39
N LEU A 156 12.96 -15.28 43.19
CA LEU A 156 14.26 -14.94 42.61
C LEU A 156 14.44 -13.43 42.35
N MET A 157 13.39 -12.75 41.85
CA MET A 157 13.46 -11.30 41.57
C MET A 157 13.60 -10.46 42.84
N LYS A 158 13.07 -10.93 43.98
CA LYS A 158 13.17 -10.25 45.27
C LYS A 158 14.59 -10.25 45.86
N VAL A 159 15.45 -11.21 45.46
CA VAL A 159 16.79 -11.39 46.06
C VAL A 159 17.90 -10.69 45.25
N HIS A 160 17.70 -10.41 43.96
CA HIS A 160 18.82 -10.14 43.05
C HIS A 160 18.80 -8.81 42.27
N PHE A 161 17.73 -8.02 42.33
CA PHE A 161 17.63 -6.74 41.59
C PHE A 161 17.76 -5.52 42.51
N ALA A 162 18.96 -5.28 43.03
CA ALA A 162 19.42 -3.94 43.33
C ALA A 162 20.13 -3.40 42.07
N PHE A 163 19.35 -3.02 41.05
CA PHE A 163 19.88 -2.34 39.86
C PHE A 163 19.73 -0.82 40.08
N PRO A 164 20.83 -0.05 40.20
CA PRO A 164 20.76 1.40 40.11
C PRO A 164 20.39 1.76 38.66
N LEU A 165 19.16 2.18 38.45
CA LEU A 165 18.70 2.75 37.18
C LEU A 165 19.23 4.18 37.07
N GLU A 166 20.45 4.37 36.56
CA GLU A 166 20.84 5.68 36.01
C GLU A 166 20.24 5.81 34.61
N ILE A 167 19.04 6.39 34.55
CA ILE A 167 18.43 6.83 33.30
C ILE A 167 19.11 8.14 32.89
N LYS A 168 20.18 8.05 32.09
CA LYS A 168 20.70 9.22 31.36
C LYS A 168 19.72 9.52 30.22
N VAL A 169 18.87 10.53 30.39
CA VAL A 169 18.04 11.10 29.32
C VAL A 169 18.98 11.64 28.23
N PRO A 170 18.95 11.13 26.98
CA PRO A 170 19.79 11.69 25.92
C PRO A 170 19.16 13.01 25.46
N GLU A 171 19.94 14.09 25.54
CA GLU A 171 19.59 15.39 25.00
C GLU A 171 19.30 15.29 23.49
N SER A 172 18.24 15.98 23.09
CA SER A 172 17.73 16.06 21.73
C SER A 172 18.78 16.60 20.76
N GLY A 173 19.26 15.75 19.84
CA GLY A 173 20.12 16.16 18.75
C GLY A 173 19.91 15.33 17.48
N GLY A 174 19.33 15.94 16.45
CA GLY A 174 19.54 15.56 15.05
C GLY A 174 18.65 14.44 14.49
N ARG A 175 17.56 14.83 13.84
CA ARG A 175 16.70 14.01 12.99
C ARG A 175 17.47 13.62 11.71
N GLU A 176 17.99 12.40 11.63
CA GLU A 176 18.55 11.86 10.38
C GLU A 176 17.67 10.69 9.88
N GLU A 177 16.85 10.98 8.86
CA GLU A 177 15.96 10.04 8.20
C GLU A 177 16.72 8.88 7.57
N ARG A 178 16.75 7.71 8.24
CA ARG A 178 17.31 6.48 7.67
C ARG A 178 16.27 5.37 7.66
N ASN A 179 15.40 5.43 6.64
CA ASN A 179 14.44 4.38 6.29
C ASN A 179 15.17 3.19 5.63
N ARG A 180 15.46 2.13 6.40
CA ARG A 180 16.02 0.83 5.95
C ARG A 180 14.97 -0.27 5.99
N ILE A 181 14.98 -1.23 5.07
CA ILE A 181 13.81 -2.02 4.63
C ILE A 181 13.88 -3.50 5.00
N HIS A 182 12.94 -4.03 5.78
CA HIS A 182 12.83 -5.45 6.14
C HIS A 182 11.63 -6.18 5.51
N VAL A 183 11.93 -7.44 5.20
CA VAL A 183 11.18 -8.51 4.55
C VAL A 183 10.37 -9.30 5.58
N ALA A 184 9.12 -9.66 5.24
CA ALA A 184 8.28 -10.58 6.00
C ALA A 184 8.79 -12.03 5.92
#